data_AF-A0A9P4H3A9-F1
#
_entry.id   AF-A0A9P4H3A9-F1
#
_cell.length_a   1.000
_cell.length_b   1.000
_cell.length_c   1.000
_cell.angle_alpha   90.00
_cell.angle_beta   90.00
_cell.angle_gamma   90.00
#
_symmetry.space_group_name_H-M   'P 1'
#
loop_
_entity.id
_entity.type
_entity.pdbx_description
1 polymer ?
#
loop_
_entity_poly.entity_id
_entity_poly.type
_entity_poly.pdbx_seq_one_letter_code
_entity_poly.pdbx_strand_id
1 'polypeptide(L)'
;MFQTMLAKQPGYQVSGYKLFEAGFATLAQLQRGRLSEWPKSDRNRLYDVFRAGWEKLQDEVANASQNGKQALIKEHTMFLSGPDKLFATLYEDDEVDPLVLQQRDEPLSTHTNPTSLPDRFLRSMQPIFQIRHPALMFPSMVRAQSNAPLENTTTRNPRVFCCFTLRPTRELYNWYLEHASALTPRLIDADDIMNDPAAVRQLCIETGLDPDAVQYEWEEKHEENPLKASFLSTINKSTGIVKGLDARNLDIEKEKRKWIVDFGDDAAEDLEKAVREAMPDYEYLLSRRTRSKQASALA
;
A
#
# COMPACT_ATOMS: atom_id res chain seq x y z
N MET A 1 1.08 -11.22 -2.63
CA MET A 1 0.15 -12.11 -3.33
C MET A 1 -0.22 -11.53 -4.68
N PHE A 2 -1.02 -10.46 -4.78
CA PHE A 2 -1.54 -10.01 -6.08
C PHE A 2 -0.47 -9.67 -7.12
N GLN A 3 0.58 -8.93 -6.77
CA GLN A 3 1.72 -8.71 -7.67
C GLN A 3 2.41 -10.02 -8.11
N THR A 4 2.48 -11.03 -7.23
CA THR A 4 3.01 -12.36 -7.58
C THR A 4 2.14 -13.03 -8.65
N MET A 5 0.82 -12.90 -8.54
CA MET A 5 -0.12 -13.43 -9.53
C MET A 5 0.05 -12.75 -10.89
N LEU A 6 0.42 -11.47 -10.91
CA LEU A 6 0.67 -10.69 -12.13
C LEU A 6 2.13 -10.78 -12.63
N ALA A 7 2.97 -11.64 -12.06
CA ALA A 7 4.41 -11.58 -12.31
C ALA A 7 4.82 -11.99 -13.73
N LYS A 8 3.96 -12.69 -14.47
CA LYS A 8 4.20 -13.17 -15.85
C LYS A 8 3.43 -12.38 -16.92
N GLN A 9 2.95 -11.19 -16.59
CA GLN A 9 2.22 -10.34 -17.54
C GLN A 9 3.10 -10.03 -18.77
N PRO A 10 2.65 -10.37 -20.00
CA PRO A 10 3.43 -10.16 -21.21
C PRO A 10 3.63 -8.66 -21.47
N GLY A 11 4.84 -8.27 -21.87
CA GLY A 11 5.17 -6.86 -22.08
C GLY A 11 5.40 -6.05 -20.80
N TYR A 12 5.35 -6.68 -19.62
CA TYR A 12 5.65 -6.02 -18.34
C TYR A 12 6.99 -6.45 -17.75
N GLN A 13 7.62 -5.52 -17.03
CA GLN A 13 8.72 -5.75 -16.11
C GLN A 13 8.21 -5.58 -14.69
N VAL A 14 8.27 -6.64 -13.89
CA VAL A 14 7.83 -6.61 -12.49
C VAL A 14 8.90 -5.91 -11.65
N SER A 15 8.48 -4.87 -10.95
CA SER A 15 9.36 -4.12 -10.05
C SER A 15 9.08 -4.43 -8.59
N GLY A 16 10.11 -4.44 -7.75
CA GLY A 16 9.95 -4.46 -6.30
C GLY A 16 9.62 -3.08 -5.72
N TYR A 17 9.34 -3.03 -4.42
CA TYR A 17 9.20 -1.76 -3.70
C TYR A 17 10.47 -0.91 -3.80
N LYS A 18 10.31 0.39 -4.10
CA LYS A 18 11.37 1.41 -4.14
C LYS A 18 11.25 2.42 -3.01
N LEU A 19 10.03 2.65 -2.49
CA LEU A 19 9.76 3.59 -1.40
C LEU A 19 9.55 2.93 -0.03
N PHE A 20 9.44 1.60 0.03
CA PHE A 20 9.25 0.85 1.28
C PHE A 20 10.32 1.17 2.34
N GLU A 21 11.60 1.18 1.96
CA GLU A 21 12.69 1.48 2.89
C GLU A 21 12.62 2.92 3.41
N ALA A 22 12.28 3.89 2.54
CA ALA A 22 12.10 5.29 2.94
C ALA A 22 10.88 5.48 3.86
N GLY A 23 9.79 4.78 3.56
CA GLY A 23 8.60 4.74 4.40
C GLY A 23 8.93 4.24 5.80
N PHE A 24 9.57 3.07 5.91
CA PHE A 24 9.96 2.52 7.22
C PHE A 24 11.03 3.32 7.95
N ALA A 25 11.97 3.93 7.22
CA ALA A 25 12.92 4.87 7.82
C ALA A 25 12.18 6.03 8.48
N THR A 26 11.14 6.56 7.84
CA THR A 26 10.26 7.61 8.40
C THR A 26 9.44 7.09 9.58
N LEU A 27 8.79 5.93 9.45
CA LEU A 27 7.99 5.36 10.54
C LEU A 27 8.81 5.15 11.82
N ALA A 28 10.06 4.69 11.70
CA ALA A 28 10.96 4.48 12.83
C ALA A 28 11.33 5.78 13.57
N GLN A 29 11.08 6.93 12.94
CA GLN A 29 11.42 8.25 13.47
C GLN A 29 10.23 8.98 14.13
N LEU A 30 8.98 8.54 13.91
CA LEU A 30 7.78 9.26 14.33
C LEU A 30 7.71 9.54 15.84
N GLN A 31 8.29 8.66 16.66
CA GLN A 31 8.30 8.78 18.12
C GLN A 31 9.21 9.91 18.67
N ARG A 32 10.05 10.52 17.82
CA ARG A 32 10.98 11.59 18.24
C ARG A 32 10.32 12.96 18.40
N GLY A 33 9.01 13.08 18.14
CA GLY A 33 8.31 14.37 18.19
C GLY A 33 8.28 15.09 16.84
N ARG A 34 7.83 16.35 16.86
CA ARG A 34 7.61 17.18 15.67
C ARG A 34 8.85 17.29 14.81
N LEU A 35 8.69 17.21 13.50
CA LEU A 35 9.77 17.32 12.54
C LEU A 35 10.32 18.76 12.48
N SER A 36 9.49 19.80 12.69
CA SER A 36 9.94 21.20 12.74
C SER A 36 10.96 21.49 13.85
N GLU A 37 10.92 20.73 14.95
CA GLU A 37 11.81 20.86 16.11
C GLU A 37 13.19 20.19 15.88
N TRP A 38 13.34 19.42 14.80
CA TRP A 38 14.59 18.71 14.52
C TRP A 38 15.66 19.60 13.88
N PRO A 39 16.96 19.27 14.05
CA PRO A 39 18.02 19.88 13.27
C PRO A 39 17.75 19.74 11.76
N LYS A 40 17.93 20.84 11.01
CA LYS A 40 17.70 20.86 9.55
C LYS A 40 18.48 19.77 8.81
N SER A 41 19.69 19.43 9.28
CA SER A 41 20.50 18.35 8.70
C SER A 41 19.84 16.98 8.83
N ASP A 42 19.15 16.71 9.95
CA ASP A 42 18.48 15.43 10.18
C ASP A 42 17.21 15.32 9.35
N ARG A 43 16.44 16.42 9.24
CA ARG A 43 15.31 16.51 8.31
C ARG A 43 15.74 16.23 6.88
N ASN A 44 16.79 16.91 6.42
CA ASN A 44 17.31 16.76 5.07
C ASN A 44 17.74 15.32 4.79
N ARG A 45 18.44 14.66 5.72
CA ARG A 45 18.82 13.24 5.58
C ARG A 45 17.59 12.35 5.39
N LEU A 46 16.53 12.57 6.16
CA LEU A 46 15.30 11.78 6.02
C LEU A 46 14.63 12.03 4.67
N TYR A 47 14.61 13.27 4.20
CA TYR A 47 14.10 13.62 2.87
C TYR A 47 14.96 13.02 1.75
N ASP A 48 16.28 12.98 1.91
CA ASP A 48 17.21 12.40 0.93
C ASP A 48 17.02 10.90 0.78
N VAL A 49 16.68 10.18 1.86
CA VAL A 49 16.30 8.75 1.76
C VAL A 49 15.06 8.57 0.89
N PHE A 50 14.06 9.45 1.03
CA PHE A 50 12.86 9.42 0.19
C PHE A 50 13.16 9.74 -1.27
N ARG A 51 13.96 10.79 -1.52
CA ARG A 51 14.43 11.15 -2.87
C ARG A 51 15.20 10.00 -3.52
N ALA A 52 16.07 9.32 -2.79
CA ALA A 52 16.80 8.17 -3.31
C ALA A 52 15.87 7.02 -3.74
N GLY A 53 14.77 6.78 -2.99
CA GLY A 53 13.73 5.83 -3.39
C GLY A 53 13.00 6.25 -4.67
N TRP A 54 12.73 7.54 -4.82
CA TRP A 54 12.16 8.12 -6.04
C TRP A 54 13.07 7.98 -7.27
N GLU A 55 14.37 8.24 -7.12
CA GLU A 55 15.34 8.04 -8.20
C GLU A 55 15.36 6.58 -8.68
N LYS A 56 15.36 5.61 -7.75
CA LYS A 56 15.27 4.19 -8.08
C LYS A 56 13.96 3.82 -8.79
N LEU A 57 12.86 4.50 -8.46
CA LEU A 57 11.57 4.29 -9.12
C LEU A 57 11.58 4.82 -10.56
N GLN A 58 12.16 6.01 -10.77
CA GLN A 58 12.35 6.55 -12.12
C GLN A 58 13.27 5.66 -12.97
N ASP A 59 14.37 5.16 -12.40
CA ASP A 59 15.27 4.23 -13.08
C ASP A 59 14.55 2.97 -13.54
N GLU A 60 13.66 2.42 -12.71
CA GLU A 60 12.88 1.23 -13.05
C GLU A 60 11.94 1.47 -14.23
N VAL A 61 11.21 2.60 -14.24
CA VAL A 61 10.30 2.96 -15.33
C VAL A 61 11.06 3.22 -16.63
N ALA A 62 12.20 3.92 -16.54
CA ALA A 62 13.07 4.17 -17.69
C ALA A 62 13.65 2.86 -18.23
N ASN A 63 14.12 1.96 -17.36
CA ASN A 63 14.68 0.68 -17.74
C ASN A 63 13.63 -0.24 -18.40
N ALA A 64 12.41 -0.32 -17.86
CA ALA A 64 11.32 -1.07 -18.50
C ALA A 64 11.07 -0.53 -19.92
N SER A 65 10.95 0.80 -20.06
CA SER A 65 10.71 1.44 -21.35
C SER A 65 11.84 1.19 -22.36
N GLN A 66 13.11 1.27 -21.93
CA GLN A 66 14.27 0.96 -22.78
C GLN A 66 14.27 -0.48 -23.29
N ASN A 67 13.70 -1.40 -22.51
CA ASN A 67 13.54 -2.81 -22.88
C ASN A 67 12.23 -3.09 -23.66
N GLY A 68 11.52 -2.06 -24.11
CA GLY A 68 10.25 -2.19 -24.84
C GLY A 68 9.12 -2.74 -23.97
N LYS A 69 9.19 -2.55 -22.65
CA LYS A 69 8.22 -3.04 -21.67
C LYS A 69 7.58 -1.88 -20.89
N GLN A 70 6.46 -2.18 -20.25
CA GLN A 70 5.86 -1.34 -19.22
C GLN A 70 6.32 -1.79 -17.83
N ALA A 71 6.40 -0.87 -16.86
CA ALA A 71 6.73 -1.21 -15.49
C ALA A 71 5.47 -1.61 -14.70
N LEU A 72 5.50 -2.77 -14.03
CA LEU A 72 4.49 -3.18 -13.05
C LEU A 72 5.04 -2.93 -11.63
N ILE A 73 4.71 -1.77 -11.08
CA ILE A 73 5.21 -1.29 -9.79
C ILE A 73 4.24 -1.62 -8.66
N LYS A 74 4.78 -1.94 -7.48
CA LYS A 74 4.02 -2.09 -6.25
C LYS A 74 4.58 -1.19 -5.17
N GLU A 75 3.69 -0.41 -4.55
CA GLU A 75 3.98 0.42 -3.39
C GLU A 75 2.82 0.37 -2.38
N HIS A 76 3.09 0.79 -1.14
CA HIS A 76 2.01 1.12 -0.19
C HIS A 76 1.63 2.58 -0.37
N THR A 77 0.34 2.90 -0.44
CA THR A 77 -0.11 4.27 -0.71
C THR A 77 0.44 5.29 0.29
N MET A 78 0.54 4.92 1.57
CA MET A 78 1.13 5.79 2.59
C MET A 78 2.62 6.09 2.36
N PHE A 79 3.36 5.20 1.69
CA PHE A 79 4.78 5.40 1.37
C PHE A 79 5.02 6.18 0.08
N LEU A 80 3.94 6.54 -0.63
CA LEU A 80 4.04 7.56 -1.70
C LEU A 80 4.15 8.98 -1.12
N SER A 81 3.81 9.14 0.16
CA SER A 81 3.92 10.39 0.90
C SER A 81 5.27 10.50 1.59
N GLY A 82 5.91 11.65 1.42
CA GLY A 82 7.19 11.97 2.03
C GLY A 82 7.12 12.13 3.55
N PRO A 83 8.28 12.36 4.20
CA PRO A 83 8.34 12.44 5.65
C PRO A 83 7.45 13.55 6.24
N ASP A 84 7.38 14.72 5.60
CA ASP A 84 6.48 15.82 5.97
C ASP A 84 5.03 15.35 6.18
N LYS A 85 4.49 14.62 5.20
CA LYS A 85 3.10 14.17 5.19
C LYS A 85 2.85 13.04 6.19
N LEU A 86 3.81 12.14 6.36
CA LEU A 86 3.70 11.07 7.36
C LEU A 86 3.75 11.64 8.79
N PHE A 87 4.61 12.63 9.06
CA PHE A 87 4.64 13.31 10.36
C PHE A 87 3.35 14.11 10.61
N ALA A 88 2.80 14.76 9.58
CA ALA A 88 1.54 15.49 9.68
C ALA A 88 0.34 14.62 10.12
N THR A 89 0.41 13.29 9.95
CA THR A 89 -0.63 12.38 10.47
C THR A 89 -0.69 12.30 12.01
N LEU A 90 0.37 12.73 12.70
CA LEU A 90 0.46 12.74 14.16
C LEU A 90 0.63 14.16 14.71
N TYR A 91 1.17 15.06 13.90
CA TYR A 91 1.48 16.44 14.25
C TYR A 91 0.87 17.36 13.19
N GLU A 92 -0.46 17.51 13.21
CA GLU A 92 -1.21 18.23 12.16
C GLU A 92 -0.75 19.70 11.97
N ASP A 93 -0.33 20.35 13.05
CA ASP A 93 0.14 21.75 13.06
C ASP A 93 1.67 21.87 12.90
N ASP A 94 2.35 20.82 12.43
CA ASP A 94 3.81 20.83 12.26
C ASP A 94 4.22 21.59 10.98
N GLU A 95 4.80 22.77 11.15
CA GLU A 95 5.21 23.63 10.04
C GLU A 95 6.58 23.21 9.48
N VAL A 96 6.57 22.41 8.41
CA VAL A 96 7.77 21.99 7.68
C VAL A 96 7.63 22.23 6.17
N ASP A 97 8.76 22.50 5.51
CA ASP A 97 8.78 22.62 4.05
C ASP A 97 8.26 21.31 3.41
N PRO A 98 7.24 21.38 2.53
CA PRO A 98 6.65 20.19 1.95
C PRO A 98 7.65 19.50 1.02
N LEU A 99 7.74 18.17 1.12
CA LEU A 99 8.51 17.38 0.16
C LEU A 99 7.63 17.09 -1.05
N VAL A 100 7.88 17.82 -2.14
CA VAL A 100 7.33 17.56 -3.46
C VAL A 100 8.48 17.15 -4.37
N LEU A 101 8.33 16.01 -5.02
CA LEU A 101 9.35 15.50 -5.95
C LEU A 101 9.17 16.10 -7.34
N GLN A 102 10.25 16.13 -8.10
CA GLN A 102 10.26 16.51 -9.51
C GLN A 102 10.64 15.29 -10.34
N GLN A 103 10.00 15.14 -11.50
CA GLN A 103 10.39 14.15 -12.49
C GLN A 103 11.60 14.65 -13.29
N ARG A 104 12.55 13.76 -13.59
CA ARG A 104 13.73 14.10 -14.41
C ARG A 104 13.32 14.68 -15.75
N ASP A 105 14.09 15.68 -16.19
CA ASP A 105 13.98 16.31 -17.51
C ASP A 105 12.59 16.91 -17.84
N GLU A 106 11.74 17.08 -16.83
CA GLU A 106 10.40 17.65 -16.96
C GLU A 106 10.34 19.03 -16.30
N PRO A 107 9.59 19.99 -16.88
CA PRO A 107 9.41 21.30 -16.28
C PRO A 107 8.66 21.18 -14.95
N LEU A 108 8.88 22.17 -14.08
CA LEU A 108 8.08 22.30 -12.86
C LEU A 108 6.59 22.35 -13.21
N SER A 109 5.81 21.54 -12.50
CA SER A 109 4.36 21.48 -12.64
C SER A 109 3.69 21.69 -11.30
N THR A 110 2.44 22.17 -11.32
CA THR A 110 1.59 22.21 -10.14
C THR A 110 1.47 20.82 -9.53
N HIS A 111 1.56 20.75 -8.20
CA HIS A 111 1.35 19.55 -7.42
C HIS A 111 0.00 19.65 -6.73
N THR A 112 -0.91 18.73 -7.05
CA THR A 112 -2.30 18.77 -6.53
C THR A 112 -2.69 17.49 -5.78
N ASN A 113 -1.91 16.42 -5.94
CA ASN A 113 -2.19 15.14 -5.32
C ASN A 113 -1.72 15.08 -3.84
N PRO A 114 -2.30 14.18 -3.03
CA PRO A 114 -2.00 14.09 -1.59
C PRO A 114 -0.63 13.44 -1.26
N THR A 115 0.11 12.96 -2.26
CA THR A 115 1.40 12.28 -2.07
C THR A 115 2.59 13.21 -2.31
N SER A 116 3.82 12.71 -2.25
CA SER A 116 5.02 13.46 -2.65
C SER A 116 5.42 13.23 -4.12
N LEU A 117 4.73 12.35 -4.85
CA LEU A 117 5.04 12.04 -6.25
C LEU A 117 4.49 13.11 -7.20
N PRO A 118 5.15 13.40 -8.34
CA PRO A 118 4.63 14.36 -9.32
C PRO A 118 3.27 13.93 -9.90
N ASP A 119 2.33 14.87 -10.04
CA ASP A 119 1.03 14.64 -10.68
C ASP A 119 1.14 13.99 -12.07
N ARG A 120 2.12 14.44 -12.88
CA ARG A 120 2.38 13.92 -14.23
C ARG A 120 2.73 12.42 -14.18
N PHE A 121 3.61 12.03 -13.25
CA PHE A 121 4.01 10.64 -13.09
C PHE A 121 2.83 9.77 -12.66
N LEU A 122 2.03 10.23 -11.70
CA LEU A 122 0.83 9.51 -11.26
C LEU A 122 -0.15 9.30 -12.43
N ARG A 123 -0.32 10.30 -13.29
CA ARG A 123 -1.17 10.22 -14.50
C ARG A 123 -0.53 9.46 -15.68
N SER A 124 0.74 9.08 -15.62
CA SER A 124 1.34 8.22 -16.65
C SER A 124 1.21 6.73 -16.33
N MET A 125 0.68 6.39 -15.15
CA MET A 125 0.53 5.01 -14.67
C MET A 125 -0.96 4.67 -14.54
N GLN A 126 -1.38 3.47 -14.95
CA GLN A 126 -2.71 2.95 -14.66
C GLN A 126 -2.77 2.47 -13.19
N PRO A 127 -3.48 3.16 -12.27
CA PRO A 127 -3.46 2.78 -10.87
C PRO A 127 -4.42 1.62 -10.59
N ILE A 128 -3.94 0.66 -9.79
CA ILE A 128 -4.72 -0.43 -9.23
C ILE A 128 -4.55 -0.39 -7.71
N PHE A 129 -5.61 -0.02 -7.01
CA PHE A 129 -5.66 0.03 -5.56
C PHE A 129 -6.09 -1.32 -5.01
N GLN A 130 -5.17 -2.00 -4.32
CA GLN A 130 -5.49 -3.19 -3.56
C GLN A 130 -5.92 -2.78 -2.15
N ILE A 131 -7.12 -3.19 -1.73
CA ILE A 131 -7.62 -2.97 -0.37
C ILE A 131 -7.81 -4.30 0.36
N ARG A 132 -7.95 -4.23 1.68
CA ARG A 132 -8.24 -5.38 2.54
C ARG A 132 -9.01 -4.93 3.77
N HIS A 133 -9.89 -5.78 4.27
CA HIS A 133 -10.63 -5.54 5.50
C HIS A 133 -9.72 -5.12 6.67
N PRO A 134 -9.97 -3.98 7.36
CA PRO A 134 -9.12 -3.47 8.44
C PRO A 134 -8.90 -4.48 9.57
N ALA A 135 -9.93 -5.23 9.96
CA ALA A 135 -9.85 -6.30 10.97
C ALA A 135 -8.83 -7.42 10.66
N LEU A 136 -8.41 -7.57 9.40
CA LEU A 136 -7.35 -8.50 9.03
C LEU A 136 -6.01 -7.79 8.81
N MET A 137 -6.04 -6.55 8.30
CA MET A 137 -4.85 -5.77 7.97
C MET A 137 -4.13 -5.26 9.22
N PHE A 138 -4.85 -4.66 10.18
CA PHE A 138 -4.25 -4.02 11.33
C PHE A 138 -3.58 -5.01 12.30
N PRO A 139 -4.23 -6.13 12.69
CA PRO A 139 -3.56 -7.15 13.50
C PRO A 139 -2.37 -7.79 12.79
N SER A 140 -2.40 -7.89 11.45
CA SER A 140 -1.25 -8.35 10.68
C SER A 140 -0.07 -7.37 10.76
N MET A 141 -0.32 -6.07 10.76
CA MET A 141 0.72 -5.05 10.96
C MET A 141 1.33 -5.16 12.36
N VAL A 142 0.51 -5.33 13.40
CA VAL A 142 0.99 -5.55 14.77
C VAL A 142 1.92 -6.77 14.82
N ARG A 143 1.47 -7.94 14.34
CA ARG A 143 2.29 -9.17 14.30
C ARG A 143 3.60 -8.97 13.54
N ALA A 144 3.57 -8.33 12.37
CA ALA A 144 4.76 -8.13 11.55
C ALA A 144 5.80 -7.23 12.25
N GLN A 145 5.35 -6.21 12.98
CA GLN A 145 6.22 -5.31 13.74
C GLN A 145 6.73 -5.96 15.03
N SER A 146 5.89 -6.74 15.73
CA SER A 146 6.31 -7.48 16.93
C SER A 146 7.33 -8.58 16.63
N ASN A 147 7.28 -9.17 15.43
CA ASN A 147 8.25 -10.19 14.98
C ASN A 147 9.52 -9.58 14.37
N ALA A 148 9.53 -8.28 14.08
CA ALA A 148 10.74 -7.59 13.65
C ALA A 148 11.67 -7.38 14.86
N PRO A 149 13.00 -7.25 14.66
CA PRO A 149 13.97 -7.05 15.74
C PRO A 149 13.90 -5.62 16.31
N LEU A 150 12.72 -5.22 16.77
CA LEU A 150 12.36 -3.88 17.19
C LEU A 150 11.71 -3.98 18.58
N GLU A 151 12.38 -3.44 19.59
CA GLU A 151 11.93 -3.55 20.98
C GLU A 151 10.55 -2.91 21.21
N ASN A 152 9.73 -3.54 22.05
CA ASN A 152 8.50 -3.00 22.65
C ASN A 152 7.52 -2.29 21.69
N THR A 153 7.25 -2.91 20.55
CA THR A 153 6.28 -2.35 19.59
C THR A 153 4.85 -2.74 19.98
N THR A 154 4.05 -1.76 20.44
CA THR A 154 2.63 -1.92 20.80
C THR A 154 1.71 -1.22 19.79
N THR A 155 0.40 -1.42 19.91
CA THR A 155 -0.66 -0.73 19.14
C THR A 155 -0.61 0.79 19.27
N ARG A 156 -0.08 1.31 20.39
CA ARG A 156 0.05 2.74 20.68
C ARG A 156 1.37 3.34 20.18
N ASN A 157 2.30 2.52 19.70
CA ASN A 157 3.54 3.04 19.13
C ASN A 157 3.18 3.83 17.84
N PRO A 158 3.62 5.10 17.70
CA PRO A 158 3.34 5.93 16.53
C PRO A 158 3.61 5.24 15.18
N ARG A 159 4.66 4.41 15.11
CA ARG A 159 5.04 3.67 13.89
C ARG A 159 4.04 2.59 13.46
N VAL A 160 3.20 2.14 14.39
CA VAL A 160 2.17 1.12 14.18
C VAL A 160 0.83 1.80 13.99
N PHE A 161 0.46 2.66 14.95
CA PHE A 161 -0.83 3.33 14.97
C PHE A 161 -1.09 4.16 13.70
N CYS A 162 -0.08 4.86 13.17
CA CYS A 162 -0.24 5.64 11.94
C CYS A 162 -0.57 4.78 10.70
N CYS A 163 -0.35 3.47 10.77
CA CYS A 163 -0.72 2.52 9.72
C CYS A 163 -2.18 2.04 9.83
N PHE A 164 -2.88 2.36 10.92
CA PHE A 164 -4.26 1.93 11.16
C PHE A 164 -5.28 2.83 10.47
N THR A 165 -5.12 3.00 9.16
CA THR A 165 -6.02 3.84 8.36
C THR A 165 -6.04 3.41 6.90
N LEU A 166 -7.13 3.74 6.21
CA LEU A 166 -7.24 3.65 4.75
C LEU A 166 -7.33 5.04 4.10
N ARG A 167 -7.24 6.12 4.88
CA ARG A 167 -7.38 7.49 4.41
C ARG A 167 -6.41 7.85 3.26
N PRO A 168 -5.09 7.57 3.32
CA PRO A 168 -4.21 7.85 2.18
C PRO A 168 -4.64 7.15 0.89
N THR A 169 -5.17 5.93 1.01
CA THR A 169 -5.70 5.16 -0.13
C THR A 169 -6.92 5.85 -0.72
N ARG A 170 -7.87 6.26 0.13
CA ARG A 170 -9.09 6.95 -0.30
C ARG A 170 -8.81 8.32 -0.92
N GLU A 171 -7.94 9.11 -0.29
CA GLU A 171 -7.59 10.45 -0.78
C GLU A 171 -6.92 10.39 -2.15
N LEU A 172 -5.94 9.49 -2.33
CA LEU A 172 -5.29 9.31 -3.62
C LEU A 172 -6.28 8.78 -4.68
N TYR A 173 -7.14 7.83 -4.31
CA TYR A 173 -8.18 7.32 -5.21
C TYR A 173 -9.14 8.43 -5.67
N ASN A 174 -9.61 9.28 -4.75
CA ASN A 174 -10.47 10.42 -5.08
C ASN A 174 -9.75 11.43 -5.98
N TRP A 175 -8.48 11.70 -5.70
CA TRP A 175 -7.68 12.57 -6.56
C TRP A 175 -7.63 12.06 -8.00
N TYR A 176 -7.43 10.75 -8.20
CA TYR A 176 -7.49 10.16 -9.54
C TYR A 176 -8.87 10.31 -10.20
N LEU A 177 -9.97 10.10 -9.46
CA LEU A 177 -11.32 10.29 -10.00
C LEU A 177 -11.57 11.72 -10.49
N GLU A 178 -11.00 12.71 -9.80
CA GLU A 178 -11.18 14.13 -10.10
C GLU A 178 -10.21 14.63 -11.20
N HIS A 179 -9.00 14.09 -11.26
CA HIS A 179 -7.90 14.67 -12.03
C HIS A 179 -7.38 13.79 -13.18
N ALA A 180 -7.84 12.54 -13.30
CA ALA A 180 -7.40 11.62 -14.35
C ALA A 180 -8.51 11.38 -15.37
N SER A 181 -8.75 12.38 -16.23
CA SER A 181 -9.83 12.33 -17.24
C SER A 181 -9.74 11.18 -18.23
N ALA A 182 -8.53 10.66 -18.50
CA ALA A 182 -8.27 9.56 -19.42
C ALA A 182 -8.01 8.20 -18.73
N LEU A 183 -7.86 8.17 -17.41
CA LEU A 183 -7.54 6.96 -16.66
C LEU A 183 -8.62 6.68 -15.62
N THR A 184 -9.15 5.47 -15.63
CA THR A 184 -10.07 5.04 -14.56
C THR A 184 -9.27 4.30 -13.49
N PRO A 185 -9.14 4.83 -12.25
CA PRO A 185 -8.48 4.08 -11.19
C PRO A 185 -9.30 2.84 -10.83
N ARG A 186 -8.62 1.69 -10.73
CA ARG A 186 -9.27 0.42 -10.40
C ARG A 186 -9.02 0.05 -8.95
N LEU A 187 -10.00 -0.62 -8.35
CA LEU A 187 -9.98 -1.09 -6.98
C LEU A 187 -10.22 -2.59 -6.97
N ILE A 188 -9.49 -3.33 -6.15
CA ILE A 188 -9.75 -4.75 -5.94
C ILE A 188 -9.53 -5.10 -4.47
N ASP A 189 -10.48 -5.85 -3.90
CA ASP A 189 -10.37 -6.31 -2.52
C ASP A 189 -9.58 -7.62 -2.44
N ALA A 190 -8.85 -7.81 -1.34
CA ALA A 190 -8.10 -9.03 -1.09
C ALA A 190 -8.99 -10.28 -1.10
N ASP A 191 -10.25 -10.20 -0.64
CA ASP A 191 -11.18 -11.33 -0.66
C ASP A 191 -11.56 -11.72 -2.08
N ASP A 192 -11.76 -10.75 -2.97
CA ASP A 192 -12.04 -11.00 -4.38
C ASP A 192 -10.81 -11.63 -5.07
N ILE A 193 -9.59 -11.17 -4.76
CA ILE A 193 -8.36 -11.80 -5.28
C ILE A 193 -8.26 -13.26 -4.85
N MET A 194 -8.64 -13.57 -3.60
CA MET A 194 -8.54 -14.93 -3.06
C MET A 194 -9.65 -15.86 -3.54
N ASN A 195 -10.86 -15.34 -3.79
CA ASN A 195 -12.06 -16.16 -3.93
C ASN A 195 -12.83 -15.96 -5.23
N ASP A 196 -12.54 -14.93 -6.01
CA ASP A 196 -13.23 -14.60 -7.25
C ASP A 196 -12.24 -14.40 -8.41
N PRO A 197 -11.76 -15.50 -9.04
CA PRO A 197 -10.93 -15.41 -10.24
C PRO A 197 -11.57 -14.59 -11.38
N ALA A 198 -12.90 -14.50 -11.44
CA ALA A 198 -13.59 -13.72 -12.47
C ALA A 198 -13.47 -12.21 -12.21
N ALA A 199 -13.44 -11.76 -10.96
CA ALA A 199 -13.11 -10.37 -10.62
C ALA A 199 -11.67 -10.02 -11.00
N VAL A 200 -10.70 -10.91 -10.72
CA VAL A 200 -9.29 -10.74 -11.15
C VAL A 200 -9.19 -10.67 -12.67
N ARG A 201 -9.91 -11.54 -13.38
CA ARG A 201 -10.00 -11.54 -14.85
C ARG A 201 -10.53 -10.21 -15.38
N GLN A 202 -11.64 -9.74 -14.79
CA GLN A 202 -12.28 -8.48 -15.18
C GLN A 202 -11.36 -7.28 -14.93
N LEU A 203 -10.64 -7.27 -13.80
CA LEU A 203 -9.64 -6.25 -13.50
C LEU A 203 -8.55 -6.21 -14.56
N CYS A 204 -8.01 -7.37 -14.97
CA CYS A 204 -6.96 -7.43 -15.98
C CYS A 204 -7.42 -6.79 -17.29
N ILE A 205 -8.61 -7.15 -17.76
CA ILE A 205 -9.23 -6.56 -18.96
C ILE A 205 -9.38 -5.05 -18.83
N GLU A 206 -9.86 -4.57 -17.68
CA GLU A 206 -10.11 -3.14 -17.43
C GLU A 206 -8.83 -2.30 -17.34
N THR A 207 -7.69 -2.93 -17.11
CA THR A 207 -6.39 -2.27 -16.97
C THR A 207 -5.42 -2.58 -18.11
N GLY A 208 -5.86 -3.31 -19.14
CA GLY A 208 -5.02 -3.71 -20.27
C GLY A 208 -3.98 -4.80 -19.94
N LEU A 209 -4.14 -5.49 -18.81
CA LEU A 209 -3.36 -6.69 -18.48
C LEU A 209 -3.98 -7.92 -19.14
N ASP A 210 -3.17 -8.95 -19.35
CA ASP A 210 -3.60 -10.22 -19.91
C ASP A 210 -4.26 -11.11 -18.83
N PRO A 211 -5.58 -11.36 -18.89
CA PRO A 211 -6.27 -12.22 -17.94
C PRO A 211 -5.76 -13.67 -17.91
N ASP A 212 -5.21 -14.16 -19.02
CA ASP A 212 -4.77 -15.56 -19.16
C ASP A 212 -3.32 -15.74 -18.69
N ALA A 213 -2.59 -14.63 -18.46
CA ALA A 213 -1.25 -14.61 -17.86
C ALA A 213 -1.24 -14.56 -16.32
N VAL A 214 -2.42 -14.55 -15.68
CA VAL A 214 -2.54 -14.54 -14.21
C VAL A 214 -2.14 -15.90 -13.63
N GLN A 215 -1.20 -15.88 -12.70
CA GLN A 215 -0.72 -17.08 -12.01
C GLN A 215 -1.44 -17.29 -10.68
N TYR A 216 -1.80 -18.54 -10.38
CA TYR A 216 -2.38 -18.95 -9.10
C TYR A 216 -1.45 -19.83 -8.26
N GLU A 217 -0.34 -20.24 -8.87
CA GLU A 217 0.72 -21.04 -8.28
C GLU A 217 2.08 -20.37 -8.56
N TRP A 218 2.98 -20.47 -7.59
CA TRP A 218 4.32 -19.90 -7.65
C TRP A 218 5.28 -20.68 -6.75
N GLU A 219 6.57 -20.40 -6.89
CA GLU A 219 7.60 -20.97 -6.03
C GLU A 219 7.76 -20.14 -4.76
N GLU A 220 8.15 -20.82 -3.68
CA GLU A 220 8.59 -20.16 -2.46
C GLU A 220 9.79 -19.23 -2.74
N LYS A 221 9.89 -18.15 -1.97
CA LYS A 221 10.94 -17.15 -2.12
C LYS A 221 11.62 -16.92 -0.79
N HIS A 222 12.93 -16.72 -0.84
CA HIS A 222 13.70 -16.20 0.28
C HIS A 222 13.77 -14.68 0.18
N GLU A 223 13.59 -13.98 1.30
CA GLU A 223 13.79 -12.54 1.39
C GLU A 223 14.94 -12.28 2.38
N GLU A 224 16.01 -11.70 1.87
CA GLU A 224 17.24 -11.46 2.63
C GLU A 224 17.09 -10.28 3.59
N ASN A 225 16.28 -9.27 3.24
CA ASN A 225 16.07 -8.13 4.10
C ASN A 225 15.16 -8.55 5.29
N PRO A 226 15.64 -8.54 6.54
CA PRO A 226 14.87 -9.08 7.67
C PRO A 226 13.55 -8.36 7.91
N LEU A 227 13.51 -7.04 7.64
CA LEU A 227 12.29 -6.24 7.76
C LEU A 227 11.26 -6.69 6.72
N LYS A 228 11.65 -6.78 5.44
CA LYS A 228 10.76 -7.28 4.37
C LYS A 228 10.34 -8.73 4.62
N ALA A 229 11.24 -9.56 5.15
CA ALA A 229 10.97 -10.97 5.44
C ALA A 229 9.84 -11.15 6.47
N SER A 230 9.76 -10.28 7.48
CA SER A 230 8.64 -10.30 8.45
C SER A 230 7.29 -10.03 7.76
N PHE A 231 7.23 -8.97 6.93
CA PHE A 231 6.01 -8.57 6.22
C PHE A 231 5.59 -9.51 5.08
N LEU A 232 6.56 -10.18 4.45
CA LEU A 232 6.34 -11.07 3.31
C LEU A 232 6.34 -12.56 3.68
N SER A 233 6.49 -12.90 4.96
CA SER A 233 6.65 -14.28 5.43
C SER A 233 5.58 -15.24 4.90
N THR A 234 4.29 -14.88 4.98
CA THR A 234 3.18 -15.71 4.47
C THR A 234 3.27 -15.95 2.97
N ILE A 235 3.53 -14.89 2.18
CA ILE A 235 3.57 -15.02 0.72
C ILE A 235 4.83 -15.77 0.27
N ASN A 236 5.96 -15.52 0.91
CA ASN A 236 7.25 -16.11 0.59
C ASN A 236 7.31 -17.61 0.89
N LYS A 237 6.57 -18.08 1.90
CA LYS A 237 6.43 -19.51 2.25
C LYS A 237 5.23 -20.21 1.61
N SER A 238 4.54 -19.53 0.70
CA SER A 238 3.37 -20.09 0.01
C SER A 238 3.73 -20.47 -1.41
N THR A 239 3.06 -21.49 -1.93
CA THR A 239 3.15 -21.91 -3.34
C THR A 239 1.92 -21.53 -4.16
N GLY A 240 0.99 -20.77 -3.57
CA GLY A 240 -0.27 -20.36 -4.18
C GLY A 240 -1.14 -19.55 -3.20
N ILE A 241 -2.39 -19.29 -3.60
CA ILE A 241 -3.34 -18.53 -2.77
C ILE A 241 -3.62 -19.26 -1.44
N VAL A 242 -3.31 -18.61 -0.32
CA VAL A 242 -3.55 -19.15 1.02
C VAL A 242 -5.03 -18.95 1.39
N LYS A 243 -5.77 -20.05 1.50
CA LYS A 243 -7.20 -20.06 1.86
C LYS A 243 -7.41 -19.73 3.34
N GLY A 244 -8.60 -19.23 3.68
CA GLY A 244 -9.01 -18.96 5.08
C GLY A 244 -8.47 -17.66 5.66
N LEU A 245 -7.88 -16.80 4.83
CA LEU A 245 -7.43 -15.45 5.20
C LEU A 245 -8.36 -14.34 4.69
N ASP A 246 -9.57 -14.72 4.26
CA ASP A 246 -10.62 -13.83 3.79
C ASP A 246 -11.52 -13.32 4.93
N ALA A 247 -12.21 -12.21 4.69
CA ALA A 247 -13.08 -11.55 5.65
C ALA A 247 -14.56 -11.96 5.51
N ARG A 248 -14.89 -12.99 4.72
CA ARG A 248 -16.29 -13.44 4.59
C ARG A 248 -16.79 -13.95 5.92
N ASN A 249 -17.94 -13.44 6.35
CA ASN A 249 -18.54 -13.73 7.67
C ASN A 249 -17.66 -13.34 8.86
N LEU A 250 -16.73 -12.39 8.66
CA LEU A 250 -15.92 -11.84 9.75
C LEU A 250 -16.83 -11.12 10.76
N ASP A 251 -16.59 -11.40 12.02
CA ASP A 251 -17.30 -10.81 13.15
C ASP A 251 -16.24 -10.14 14.03
N ILE A 252 -16.30 -8.82 14.13
CA ILE A 252 -15.30 -8.01 14.84
C ILE A 252 -15.23 -8.40 16.32
N GLU A 253 -16.35 -8.78 16.95
CA GLU A 253 -16.35 -9.23 18.35
C GLU A 253 -15.63 -10.57 18.52
N LYS A 254 -15.80 -11.49 17.55
CA LYS A 254 -15.05 -12.75 17.52
C LYS A 254 -13.58 -12.51 17.30
N GLU A 255 -13.21 -11.60 16.41
CA GLU A 255 -11.82 -11.26 16.15
C GLU A 255 -11.17 -10.57 17.36
N LYS A 256 -11.88 -9.66 18.04
CA LYS A 256 -11.40 -9.03 19.28
C LYS A 256 -11.01 -10.07 20.33
N ARG A 257 -11.81 -11.12 20.51
CA ARG A 257 -11.46 -12.21 21.45
C ARG A 257 -10.16 -12.92 21.09
N LYS A 258 -9.84 -13.05 19.80
CA LYS A 258 -8.53 -13.57 19.36
C LYS A 258 -7.43 -12.57 19.64
N TRP A 259 -7.67 -11.27 19.40
CA TRP A 259 -6.69 -10.21 19.66
C TRP A 259 -6.35 -10.08 21.14
N ILE A 260 -7.30 -10.33 22.05
CA ILE A 260 -7.03 -10.38 23.50
C ILE A 260 -5.99 -11.47 23.81
N VAL A 261 -6.13 -12.65 23.20
CA VAL A 261 -5.17 -13.76 23.37
C VAL A 261 -3.83 -13.42 22.73
N ASP A 262 -3.82 -12.85 21.54
CA ASP A 262 -2.60 -12.56 20.78
C ASP A 262 -1.80 -11.38 21.36
N PHE A 263 -2.47 -10.34 21.88
CA PHE A 263 -1.86 -9.03 22.16
C PHE A 263 -2.21 -8.45 23.54
N GLY A 264 -3.12 -9.07 24.29
CA GLY A 264 -3.66 -8.54 25.55
C GLY A 264 -4.84 -7.58 25.35
N ASP A 265 -5.54 -7.27 26.45
CA ASP A 265 -6.79 -6.51 26.44
C ASP A 265 -6.65 -5.11 25.85
N ASP A 266 -5.70 -4.30 26.34
CA ASP A 266 -5.44 -2.93 25.87
C ASP A 266 -5.24 -2.87 24.34
N ALA A 267 -4.40 -3.75 23.80
CA ALA A 267 -4.10 -3.78 22.38
C ALA A 267 -5.30 -4.25 21.55
N ALA A 268 -6.10 -5.18 22.08
CA ALA A 268 -7.32 -5.64 21.42
C ALA A 268 -8.38 -4.52 21.37
N GLU A 269 -8.51 -3.72 22.41
CA GLU A 269 -9.39 -2.54 22.45
C GLU A 269 -8.94 -1.46 21.46
N ASP A 270 -7.64 -1.14 21.44
CA ASP A 270 -7.08 -0.17 20.48
C ASP A 270 -7.32 -0.63 19.03
N LEU A 271 -7.11 -1.93 18.74
CA LEU A 271 -7.36 -2.51 17.42
C LEU A 271 -8.83 -2.47 17.04
N GLU A 272 -9.74 -2.84 17.94
CA GLU A 272 -11.17 -2.80 17.67
C GLU A 272 -11.63 -1.39 17.32
N LYS A 273 -11.21 -0.40 18.12
CA LYS A 273 -11.51 1.01 17.88
C LYS A 273 -10.99 1.44 16.50
N ALA A 274 -9.71 1.20 16.21
CA ALA A 274 -9.10 1.59 14.95
C ALA A 274 -9.77 0.92 13.75
N VAL A 275 -10.12 -0.37 13.86
CA VAL A 275 -10.88 -1.09 12.82
C VAL A 275 -12.19 -0.39 12.53
N ARG A 276 -12.98 -0.08 13.56
CA ARG A 276 -14.27 0.61 13.40
C ARG A 276 -14.11 2.00 12.78
N GLU A 277 -13.10 2.75 13.17
CA GLU A 277 -12.79 4.06 12.61
C GLU A 277 -12.39 4.00 11.13
N ALA A 278 -11.72 2.92 10.69
CA ALA A 278 -11.33 2.73 9.30
C ALA A 278 -12.42 2.12 8.40
N MET A 279 -13.50 1.56 8.99
CA MET A 279 -14.58 0.92 8.23
C MET A 279 -15.26 1.85 7.21
N PRO A 280 -15.56 3.15 7.51
CA PRO A 280 -16.17 4.04 6.52
C PRO A 280 -15.33 4.21 5.25
N ASP A 281 -14.00 4.31 5.38
CA ASP A 281 -13.09 4.37 4.24
C ASP A 281 -13.04 3.03 3.49
N TYR A 282 -12.99 1.92 4.23
CA TYR A 282 -13.01 0.59 3.64
C TYR A 282 -14.28 0.34 2.83
N GLU A 283 -15.46 0.61 3.38
CA GLU A 283 -16.76 0.42 2.70
C GLU A 283 -16.90 1.35 1.49
N TYR A 284 -16.43 2.59 1.61
CA TYR A 284 -16.36 3.53 0.48
C TYR A 284 -15.54 2.94 -0.69
N LEU A 285 -14.35 2.41 -0.41
CA LEU A 285 -13.49 1.81 -1.43
C LEU A 285 -14.07 0.49 -1.94
N LEU A 286 -14.54 -0.37 -1.04
CA LEU A 286 -15.11 -1.68 -1.35
C LEU A 286 -16.35 -1.59 -2.25
N SER A 287 -17.19 -0.57 -2.07
CA SER A 287 -18.35 -0.33 -2.93
C SER A 287 -17.97 -0.01 -4.39
N ARG A 288 -16.74 0.44 -4.65
CA ARG A 288 -16.23 0.86 -5.97
C ARG A 288 -15.25 -0.12 -6.60
N ARG A 289 -15.04 -1.27 -5.96
CA ARG A 289 -14.15 -2.31 -6.49
C ARG A 289 -14.64 -2.88 -7.82
N THR A 290 -13.70 -3.33 -8.65
CA THR A 290 -14.00 -4.15 -9.82
C THR A 290 -14.69 -5.42 -9.36
N ARG A 291 -15.79 -5.77 -10.02
CA ARG A 291 -16.57 -6.99 -9.76
C ARG A 291 -16.58 -7.85 -11.01
N SER A 292 -16.72 -9.15 -10.86
CA SER A 292 -17.01 -10.03 -12.00
C SER A 292 -18.24 -9.49 -12.73
N LYS A 293 -18.15 -9.29 -14.05
CA LYS A 293 -19.37 -9.10 -14.85
C LYS A 293 -20.06 -10.46 -14.89
N GLN A 294 -21.16 -10.62 -14.15
CA GLN A 294 -22.09 -11.70 -14.48
C GLN A 294 -22.53 -11.44 -15.93
N ALA A 295 -22.46 -12.47 -16.77
CA ALA A 295 -23.12 -12.41 -18.07
C ALA A 295 -24.56 -12.01 -17.79
N SER A 296 -24.96 -10.82 -18.22
CA SER A 296 -26.33 -10.38 -18.21
C SER A 296 -27.14 -11.48 -18.88
N ALA A 297 -27.90 -12.24 -18.09
CA ALA A 297 -28.91 -13.13 -18.63
C ALA A 297 -29.80 -12.27 -19.51
N LEU A 298 -29.82 -12.60 -20.80
CA LEU A 298 -30.74 -12.05 -21.78
C LEU A 298 -32.15 -11.98 -21.18
N ALA A 299 -32.71 -10.78 -21.18
CA ALA A 299 -34.15 -10.53 -21.15
C ALA A 299 -34.46 -9.53 -22.26
#